data_AF-A0A836JF30-F1
#
_entry.id   AF-A0A836JF30-F1
#
_cell.length_a   1.000
_cell.length_b   1.000
_cell.length_c   1.000
_cell.angle_alpha   90.00
_cell.angle_beta   90.00
_cell.angle_gamma   90.00
#
_symmetry.space_group_name_H-M   'P 1'
#
loop_
_entity.id
_entity.type
_entity.pdbx_description
1 polymer ?
#
loop_
_entity_poly.entity_id
_entity_poly.type
_entity_poly.pdbx_seq_one_letter_code
_entity_poly.pdbx_strand_id
1 'polypeptide(L)'
;MIQKQGHWVPYELKPRDVERRFGTCELLLQRQKRKGFLKWEVLPHPPYSPDIAPSDFHLFRSMAHGLADRRFHSYEEAQKWIDSWIASKDMSFFRRGIHVLPERWEKVVSSDGQYFK
;
A
#
# COMPACT_ATOMS: atom_id res chain seq x y z
N MET A 1 -17.42 18.95 -19.98
CA MET A 1 -17.38 18.73 -18.52
C MET A 1 -17.86 17.32 -18.24
N ILE A 2 -16.98 16.40 -17.87
CA ILE A 2 -17.34 15.01 -17.55
C ILE A 2 -17.48 14.93 -16.04
N GLN A 3 -18.71 14.77 -15.54
CA GLN A 3 -18.96 14.41 -14.15
C GLN A 3 -18.56 12.96 -13.96
N LYS A 4 -17.36 12.71 -13.42
CA LYS A 4 -17.04 11.40 -12.84
C LYS A 4 -17.65 11.38 -11.44
N GLN A 5 -18.75 10.64 -11.28
CA GLN A 5 -19.20 10.25 -9.94
C GLN A 5 -18.14 9.31 -9.37
N GLY A 6 -17.36 9.78 -8.40
CA GLY A 6 -16.25 9.05 -7.78
C GLY A 6 -16.73 7.93 -6.86
N HIS A 7 -17.57 7.02 -7.35
CA HIS A 7 -17.84 5.76 -6.66
C HIS A 7 -16.64 4.84 -6.88
N TRP A 8 -15.84 4.64 -5.84
CA TRP A 8 -14.93 3.50 -5.77
C TRP A 8 -15.77 2.23 -5.72
N VAL A 9 -15.90 1.56 -6.86
CA VAL A 9 -16.43 0.19 -6.91
C VAL A 9 -15.23 -0.74 -6.69
N PRO A 10 -15.15 -1.53 -5.61
CA PRO A 10 -14.14 -2.57 -5.48
C PRO A 10 -14.28 -3.47 -6.71
N TYR A 11 -13.23 -3.54 -7.53
CA TYR A 11 -13.23 -4.44 -8.68
C TYR A 11 -13.30 -5.87 -8.14
N GLU A 12 -14.36 -6.60 -8.46
CA GLU A 12 -14.44 -8.02 -8.12
C GLU A 12 -13.29 -8.75 -8.79
N LEU A 13 -12.46 -9.38 -7.98
CA LEU A 13 -11.30 -10.09 -8.47
C LEU A 13 -11.74 -11.32 -9.25
N LYS A 14 -11.20 -11.51 -10.44
CA LYS A 14 -11.38 -12.76 -11.18
C LYS A 14 -10.75 -13.90 -10.38
N PRO A 15 -11.25 -15.15 -10.49
CA PRO A 15 -10.69 -16.29 -9.76
C PRO A 15 -9.17 -16.43 -9.90
N ARG A 16 -8.62 -16.14 -11.08
CA ARG A 16 -7.18 -16.14 -11.34
C ARG A 16 -6.41 -15.09 -10.54
N ASP A 17 -6.99 -13.90 -10.36
CA ASP A 17 -6.34 -12.81 -9.63
C ASP A 17 -6.37 -13.08 -8.12
N VAL A 18 -7.45 -13.71 -7.63
CA VAL A 18 -7.58 -14.20 -6.25
C VAL A 18 -6.49 -15.22 -5.93
N GLU A 19 -6.34 -16.25 -6.77
CA GLU A 19 -5.32 -17.30 -6.60
C GLU A 19 -3.90 -16.73 -6.60
N ARG A 20 -3.61 -15.77 -7.50
CA ARG A 20 -2.32 -15.08 -7.57
C ARG A 20 -2.01 -14.27 -6.30
N ARG A 21 -3.02 -13.58 -5.77
CA ARG A 21 -2.91 -12.82 -4.52
C ARG A 21 -2.61 -13.73 -3.34
N PHE A 22 -3.39 -14.80 -3.22
CA PHE A 22 -3.23 -15.81 -2.17
C PHE A 22 -1.82 -16.41 -2.18
N GLY A 23 -1.41 -17.02 -3.30
CA GLY A 23 -0.12 -17.70 -3.39
C GLY A 23 1.10 -16.77 -3.18
N THR A 24 0.98 -15.50 -3.59
CA THR A 24 2.05 -14.52 -3.34
C THR A 24 2.18 -14.18 -1.86
N CYS A 25 1.06 -13.99 -1.15
CA CYS A 25 1.08 -13.67 0.29
C CYS A 25 1.64 -14.83 1.13
N GLU A 26 1.31 -16.07 0.79
CA GLU A 26 1.92 -17.24 1.42
C GLU A 26 3.44 -17.24 1.25
N LEU A 27 3.92 -17.00 0.02
CA LEU A 27 5.36 -16.95 -0.26
C LEU A 27 6.06 -15.83 0.52
N LEU A 28 5.45 -14.64 0.60
CA LEU A 28 5.98 -13.51 1.37
C LEU A 28 6.12 -13.84 2.86
N LEU A 29 5.12 -14.49 3.47
CA LEU A 29 5.18 -14.94 4.87
C LEU A 29 6.29 -15.96 5.11
N GLN A 30 6.49 -16.91 4.20
CA GLN A 30 7.59 -17.88 4.32
C GLN A 30 8.96 -17.20 4.18
N ARG A 31 9.06 -16.22 3.28
CA ARG A 31 10.29 -15.49 3.00
C ARG A 31 10.66 -14.53 4.13
N GLN A 32 9.70 -13.86 4.76
CA GLN A 32 9.96 -13.01 5.93
C GLN A 32 10.70 -13.76 7.05
N LYS A 33 10.42 -15.05 7.22
CA LYS A 33 11.09 -15.92 8.20
C LYS A 33 12.56 -16.19 7.84
N ARG A 34 12.97 -15.97 6.59
CA ARG A 34 14.34 -16.12 6.11
C ARG A 34 15.02 -14.75 6.12
N LYS A 35 16.01 -14.56 7.01
CA LYS A 35 16.78 -13.31 7.09
C LYS A 35 17.64 -13.12 5.84
N GLY A 36 17.66 -11.90 5.30
CA GLY A 36 18.61 -11.48 4.27
C GLY A 36 19.05 -10.03 4.51
N PHE A 37 20.35 -9.77 4.45
CA PHE A 37 20.93 -8.44 4.59
C PHE A 37 21.72 -8.13 3.31
N LEU A 38 20.94 -7.82 2.26
CA LEU A 38 21.25 -7.00 1.09
C LEU A 38 22.24 -7.55 0.04
N LYS A 39 21.82 -8.62 -0.66
CA LYS A 39 21.69 -8.62 -2.13
C LYS A 39 20.20 -8.51 -2.45
N TRP A 40 19.76 -7.33 -2.92
CA TRP A 40 18.34 -6.95 -2.92
C TRP A 40 17.45 -7.99 -3.56
N GLU A 41 16.54 -8.50 -2.76
CA GLU A 41 15.64 -9.55 -3.19
C GLU A 41 14.31 -8.87 -3.56
N VAL A 42 13.89 -8.98 -4.82
CA VAL A 42 12.61 -8.42 -5.28
C VAL A 42 11.49 -9.19 -4.60
N LEU A 43 10.71 -8.53 -3.73
CA LEU A 43 9.54 -9.12 -3.11
C LEU A 43 8.46 -9.29 -4.19
N PRO A 44 7.90 -10.49 -4.37
CA PRO A 44 6.79 -10.65 -5.31
C PRO A 44 5.62 -9.79 -4.83
N HIS A 45 4.92 -9.19 -5.79
CA HIS A 45 3.77 -8.35 -5.53
C HIS A 45 2.64 -8.78 -6.46
N PRO A 46 1.49 -9.23 -5.94
CA PRO A 46 0.38 -9.68 -6.75
C PRO A 46 -0.35 -8.49 -7.40
N PRO A 47 -0.96 -8.70 -8.57
CA PRO A 47 -1.72 -7.66 -9.25
C PRO A 47 -2.89 -7.16 -8.38
N TYR A 48 -3.30 -5.91 -8.60
CA TYR A 48 -4.45 -5.27 -7.93
C TYR A 48 -4.39 -5.24 -6.39
N SER A 49 -3.20 -5.18 -5.79
CA SER A 49 -3.02 -5.34 -4.33
C SER A 49 -2.49 -4.10 -3.59
N PRO A 50 -3.17 -2.93 -3.70
CA PRO A 50 -2.75 -1.73 -2.97
C PRO A 50 -2.89 -1.91 -1.44
N ASP A 51 -3.77 -2.81 -1.00
CA ASP A 51 -4.00 -3.18 0.40
C ASP A 51 -2.81 -3.88 1.06
N ILE A 52 -1.79 -4.29 0.30
CA ILE A 52 -0.55 -4.87 0.83
C ILE A 52 0.70 -4.08 0.40
N ALA A 53 0.51 -2.93 -0.26
CA ALA A 53 1.60 -2.01 -0.60
C ALA A 53 1.70 -0.91 0.47
N PRO A 54 2.78 -0.83 1.28
CA PRO A 54 2.89 0.16 2.36
C PRO A 54 2.78 1.61 1.87
N SER A 55 3.26 1.86 0.65
CA SER A 55 3.10 3.17 0.01
C SER A 55 1.62 3.54 -0.15
N ASP A 56 0.77 2.61 -0.59
CA ASP A 56 -0.64 2.88 -0.84
C ASP A 56 -1.46 2.90 0.46
N PHE A 57 -1.46 1.80 1.23
CA PHE A 57 -2.36 1.67 2.37
C PHE A 57 -1.99 2.55 3.57
N HIS A 58 -0.74 3.03 3.66
CA HIS A 58 -0.23 3.79 4.80
C HIS A 58 0.27 5.18 4.41
N LEU A 59 1.29 5.28 3.55
CA LEU A 59 1.93 6.57 3.23
C LEU A 59 0.98 7.51 2.48
N PHE A 60 0.51 7.09 1.31
CA PHE A 60 -0.38 7.88 0.46
C PHE A 60 -1.76 8.03 1.06
N ARG A 61 -2.27 7.02 1.78
CA ARG A 61 -3.50 7.15 2.56
C ARG A 61 -3.41 8.31 3.57
N SER A 62 -2.32 8.38 4.32
CA SER A 62 -2.07 9.48 5.27
C SER A 62 -1.87 10.82 4.57
N MET A 63 -1.15 10.83 3.44
CA MET A 63 -0.87 12.03 2.66
C MET A 63 -2.12 12.62 2.01
N ALA A 64 -3.03 11.77 1.52
CA ALA A 64 -4.28 12.18 0.89
C ALA A 64 -5.14 13.06 1.80
N HIS A 65 -5.17 12.79 3.10
CA HIS A 65 -5.85 13.65 4.09
C HIS A 65 -5.24 15.06 4.15
N GLY A 66 -3.92 15.19 4.00
CA GLY A 66 -3.25 16.50 3.97
C GLY A 66 -3.40 17.23 2.64
N LEU A 67 -3.67 16.48 1.55
CA LEU A 67 -3.82 16.99 0.20
C LEU A 67 -5.26 17.40 -0.16
N ALA A 68 -6.27 16.82 0.50
CA ALA A 68 -7.69 16.96 0.14
C ALA A 68 -8.14 18.42 -0.01
N ASP A 69 -7.64 19.32 0.84
CA ASP A 69 -8.05 20.73 0.87
C ASP A 69 -6.99 21.69 0.29
N ARG A 70 -6.01 21.17 -0.46
CA ARG A 70 -4.89 21.98 -0.97
C ARG A 70 -4.93 22.15 -2.48
N ARG A 71 -4.61 23.35 -2.92
CA ARG A 71 -4.31 23.69 -4.32
C ARG A 71 -2.92 24.29 -4.38
N PHE A 72 -2.06 23.71 -5.22
CA PHE A 72 -0.73 24.23 -5.48
C PHE A 72 -0.75 25.07 -6.75
N HIS A 73 -0.05 26.20 -6.75
CA HIS A 73 0.05 27.11 -7.88
C HIS A 73 1.36 26.95 -8.65
N SER A 74 2.31 26.20 -8.11
CA SER A 74 3.56 25.85 -8.77
C SER A 74 4.07 24.47 -8.33
N TYR A 75 5.04 23.95 -9.09
CA TYR A 75 5.72 22.70 -8.76
C TYR A 75 6.53 22.83 -7.46
N GLU A 76 7.20 23.96 -7.26
CA GLU A 76 8.04 24.25 -6.09
C GLU A 76 7.20 24.27 -4.80
N GLU A 77 5.97 24.80 -4.88
CA GLU A 77 5.04 24.80 -3.75
C GLU A 77 4.65 23.37 -3.35
N ALA A 78 4.32 22.52 -4.34
CA ALA A 78 3.98 21.12 -4.11
C ALA A 78 5.17 20.34 -3.53
N GLN A 79 6.36 20.52 -4.10
CA GLN A 79 7.58 19.88 -3.62
C GLN A 79 7.88 20.27 -2.17
N LYS A 80 7.88 21.58 -1.86
CA LYS A 80 8.12 22.07 -0.49
C LYS A 80 7.10 21.51 0.50
N TRP A 81 5.85 21.38 0.09
CA TRP A 81 4.81 20.78 0.92
C TRP A 81 5.09 19.30 1.19
N ILE A 82 5.45 18.52 0.17
CA ILE A 82 5.80 17.10 0.33
C ILE A 82 7.00 16.94 1.27
N ASP A 83 8.07 17.72 1.05
CA ASP A 83 9.27 17.68 1.89
C ASP A 83 8.93 17.99 3.35
N SER A 84 8.13 19.04 3.58
CA SER A 84 7.67 19.42 4.92
C SER A 84 6.77 18.35 5.55
N TRP A 85 5.89 17.74 4.76
CA TRP A 85 5.01 16.68 5.22
C TRP A 85 5.79 15.43 5.62
N ILE A 86 6.77 15.01 4.82
CA ILE A 86 7.64 13.86 5.13
C ILE A 86 8.45 14.15 6.40
N ALA A 87 9.06 15.33 6.50
CA ALA A 87 9.84 15.75 7.66
C ALA A 87 8.98 15.85 8.94
N SER A 88 7.67 16.11 8.81
CA SER A 88 6.74 16.13 9.95
C SER A 88 6.42 14.74 10.52
N LYS A 89 6.73 13.65 9.80
CA LYS A 89 6.44 12.29 10.25
C LYS A 89 7.60 11.73 11.06
N ASP A 90 7.25 11.15 12.20
CA ASP A 90 8.21 10.50 13.06
C ASP A 90 8.68 9.15 12.49
N MET A 91 9.85 8.66 12.92
CA MET A 91 10.38 7.38 12.45
C MET A 91 9.45 6.19 12.74
N SER A 92 8.67 6.27 13.83
CA SER A 92 7.71 5.22 14.18
C SER A 92 6.52 5.18 13.22
N PHE A 93 6.13 6.30 12.60
CA PHE A 93 5.15 6.32 11.51
C PHE A 93 5.59 5.42 10.35
N PHE A 94 6.81 5.58 9.86
CA PHE A 94 7.33 4.75 8.77
C PHE A 94 7.51 3.29 9.20
N ARG A 95 8.05 3.07 10.41
CA ARG A 95 8.23 1.73 10.98
C ARG A 95 6.90 0.98 11.05
N ARG A 96 5.84 1.62 11.57
CA ARG A 96 4.50 1.03 11.66
C ARG A 96 3.97 0.58 10.29
N GLY A 97 4.10 1.40 9.26
CA GLY A 97 3.64 1.06 7.90
C GLY A 97 4.26 -0.24 7.36
N ILE A 98 5.54 -0.48 7.66
CA ILE A 98 6.23 -1.72 7.28
C ILE A 98 5.87 -2.89 8.20
N HIS A 99 5.76 -2.66 9.51
CA HIS A 99 5.53 -3.73 10.49
C HIS A 99 4.11 -4.30 10.46
N VAL A 100 3.15 -3.61 9.83
CA VAL A 100 1.77 -4.09 9.63
C VAL A 100 1.66 -5.06 8.43
N LEU A 101 2.69 -5.18 7.59
CA LEU A 101 2.67 -6.10 6.44
C LEU A 101 2.36 -7.56 6.78
N PRO A 102 2.95 -8.18 7.82
CA PRO A 102 2.68 -9.57 8.15
C PRO A 102 1.20 -9.80 8.50
N GLU A 103 0.61 -8.92 9.30
CA GLU A 103 -0.82 -8.97 9.65
C GLU A 103 -1.70 -8.86 8.40
N ARG A 104 -1.33 -7.99 7.44
CA ARG A 104 -2.07 -7.85 6.18
C ARG A 104 -1.93 -9.07 5.29
N TRP A 105 -0.74 -9.68 5.19
CA TRP A 105 -0.55 -10.93 4.45
C TRP A 105 -1.37 -12.07 5.07
N GLU A 106 -1.39 -12.18 6.39
CA GLU A 106 -2.25 -13.14 7.09
C GLU A 106 -3.73 -12.93 6.78
N LYS A 107 -4.22 -11.68 6.75
CA LYS A 107 -5.60 -11.38 6.35
C LYS A 107 -5.91 -11.78 4.91
N VAL A 108 -4.98 -11.62 3.96
CA VAL A 108 -5.17 -12.11 2.58
C VAL A 108 -5.30 -13.63 2.57
N VAL A 109 -4.45 -14.33 3.32
CA VAL A 109 -4.48 -15.80 3.41
C VAL A 109 -5.79 -16.27 4.05
N SER A 110 -6.22 -15.65 5.15
CA SER A 110 -7.50 -15.98 5.81
C SER A 110 -8.74 -15.61 4.97
N SER A 111 -8.59 -14.76 3.96
CA SER A 111 -9.66 -14.36 3.05
C SER A 111 -9.58 -15.08 1.70
N ASP A 112 -8.78 -16.15 1.59
CA ASP A 112 -8.54 -16.90 0.35
C ASP A 112 -8.17 -16.00 -0.84
N GLY A 113 -7.37 -14.96 -0.61
CA GLY A 113 -6.93 -14.03 -1.66
C GLY A 113 -7.85 -12.84 -1.92
N GLN A 114 -9.05 -12.79 -1.32
CA GLN A 114 -9.99 -11.67 -1.45
C GLN A 114 -9.51 -10.41 -0.73
N TYR A 115 -10.15 -9.28 -1.05
CA TYR A 115 -9.97 -8.05 -0.29
C TYR A 115 -10.55 -8.20 1.13
N PHE A 116 -9.92 -7.52 2.08
CA PHE A 116 -10.30 -7.52 3.49
C PHE A 116 -10.48 -6.08 4.01
N LYS A 117 -11.14 -5.94 5.16
CA LYS A 117 -11.31 -4.67 5.86
C LYS A 117 -10.22 -4.45 6.91
#